data_AF-A0A660QGA2-F1
#
_entry.id   AF-A0A660QGA2-F1
#
_cell.length_a   1.000
_cell.length_b   1.000
_cell.length_c   1.000
_cell.angle_alpha   90.00
_cell.angle_beta   90.00
_cell.angle_gamma   90.00
#
_symmetry.space_group_name_H-M   'P 1'
#
loop_
_entity.id
_entity.type
_entity.pdbx_description
1 polymer ?
#
loop_
_entity_poly.entity_id
_entity_poly.type
_entity_poly.pdbx_seq_one_letter_code
_entity_poly.pdbx_strand_id
1 'polypeptide(L)'
;FKSPFPLVRHHIGLESVEKTAREIEKMAESELLDVISIAPDQNCQQHFFDPENMDHSQDGAGGVPLRRKEDFELLYKASRRGNYPLVRCYAGTSHMTEFSKLLKETINNAWAAVPLWWYSKLDRRSERPLLAAIEENIKAIQWNAQNNVPVEINDSHQWALRRCHDSLEVATAYIAAYIAKALGVREYVQQFMLETPSGLSPRGDIAKMLAKKELIESLQNSDFRVYRMIRTGLLSMPADPYSAMGQLSSSMFYGWLLKPHIIHVVAYCESMERATSKEIIESVKMSRRAVNMAMRGFVDPSTDPWINTQKNRIKDEALMIVEAVKNLKNGKDDDLLEKDVLYKAVESGILDAPALKNFSVAKGAVKTAVVDGCCRCVDDKGNVISEQDRLRQLTEHLC
;
A
#
# COMPACT_ATOMS: atom_id res chain seq x y z
N PHE A 1 20.50 -1.76 12.29
CA PHE A 1 19.05 -1.88 12.51
C PHE A 1 18.70 -1.16 13.81
N LYS A 2 17.80 -0.16 13.78
CA LYS A 2 17.51 0.78 14.88
C LYS A 2 16.51 0.20 15.91
N SER A 3 16.54 -1.11 16.17
CA SER A 3 15.59 -1.76 17.09
C SER A 3 15.74 -1.23 18.52
N PRO A 4 14.64 -1.01 19.27
CA PRO A 4 13.24 -1.26 18.92
C PRO A 4 12.53 -0.08 18.21
N PHE A 5 13.24 0.97 17.80
CA PHE A 5 12.61 2.14 17.18
C PHE A 5 12.36 1.94 15.67
N PRO A 6 11.15 2.24 15.17
CA PRO A 6 10.87 2.13 13.74
C PRO A 6 11.55 3.25 12.95
N LEU A 7 11.85 2.99 11.68
CA LEU A 7 12.27 4.01 10.73
C LEU A 7 11.09 4.93 10.40
N VAL A 8 11.35 6.23 10.27
CA VAL A 8 10.33 7.22 9.93
C VAL A 8 10.40 7.60 8.46
N ARG A 9 9.26 7.55 7.78
CA ARG A 9 9.11 7.86 6.35
C ARG A 9 8.02 8.88 6.09
N HIS A 10 8.22 9.77 5.12
CA HIS A 10 7.16 10.61 4.53
C HIS A 10 7.35 10.79 3.01
N HIS A 11 6.26 11.15 2.31
CA HIS A 11 6.25 11.55 0.90
C HIS A 11 6.60 13.03 0.68
N ILE A 12 7.26 13.38 -0.41
CA ILE A 12 7.43 14.78 -0.82
C ILE A 12 7.36 14.92 -2.33
N GLY A 13 6.60 15.92 -2.78
CA GLY A 13 6.46 16.27 -4.19
C GLY A 13 5.73 17.61 -4.29
N LEU A 14 6.46 18.66 -4.62
CA LEU A 14 5.94 20.02 -4.72
C LEU A 14 5.95 20.49 -6.17
N GLU A 15 5.36 21.67 -6.43
CA GLU A 15 5.12 22.17 -7.78
C GLU A 15 6.36 22.36 -8.66
N SER A 16 7.57 22.34 -8.09
CA SER A 16 8.83 22.39 -8.85
C SER A 16 9.90 21.48 -8.25
N VAL A 17 10.86 21.09 -9.08
CA VAL A 17 12.02 20.28 -8.66
C VAL A 17 12.85 21.05 -7.63
N GLU A 18 13.09 22.34 -7.84
CA GLU A 18 13.89 23.19 -6.94
C GLU A 18 13.23 23.38 -5.58
N LYS A 19 11.91 23.59 -5.56
CA LYS A 19 11.18 23.71 -4.29
C LYS A 19 11.20 22.38 -3.55
N THR A 20 10.96 21.28 -4.26
CA THR A 20 11.05 19.92 -3.69
C THR A 20 12.45 19.66 -3.13
N ALA A 21 13.51 20.00 -3.86
CA ALA A 21 14.89 19.86 -3.41
C ALA A 21 15.14 20.64 -2.11
N ARG A 22 14.75 21.93 -2.05
CA ARG A 22 14.91 22.74 -0.82
C ARG A 22 14.18 22.15 0.39
N GLU A 23 12.98 21.61 0.19
CA GLU A 23 12.25 20.97 1.29
C GLU A 23 12.86 19.61 1.69
N ILE A 24 13.45 18.86 0.74
CA ILE A 24 14.25 17.66 1.04
C ILE A 24 15.47 18.00 1.90
N GLU A 25 16.18 19.10 1.59
CA GLU A 25 17.33 19.56 2.39
C GLU A 25 16.93 19.80 3.84
N LYS A 26 15.86 20.56 4.07
CA LYS A 26 15.32 20.84 5.41
C LYS A 26 14.91 19.57 6.16
N MET A 27 14.25 18.64 5.46
CA MET A 27 13.85 17.36 6.06
C MET A 27 15.05 16.51 6.47
N ALA A 28 16.09 16.43 5.63
CA ALA A 28 17.31 15.70 5.93
C ALA A 28 18.12 16.35 7.07
N GLU A 29 18.23 17.68 7.08
CA GLU A 29 18.89 18.47 8.15
C GLU A 29 18.14 18.39 9.48
N SER A 30 16.84 18.10 9.48
CA SER A 30 16.09 17.87 10.73
C SER A 30 16.50 16.60 11.45
N GLU A 31 17.07 15.63 10.73
CA GLU A 31 17.43 14.28 11.21
C GLU A 31 16.24 13.46 11.77
N LEU A 32 15.00 13.91 11.53
CA LEU A 32 13.79 13.26 12.06
C LEU A 32 13.24 12.17 11.15
N LEU A 33 13.54 12.21 9.85
CA LEU A 33 13.13 11.22 8.86
C LEU A 33 14.30 10.30 8.54
N ASP A 34 14.07 9.00 8.59
CA ASP A 34 15.05 8.00 8.16
C ASP A 34 14.89 7.66 6.66
N VAL A 35 13.71 7.94 6.07
CA VAL A 35 13.40 7.71 4.66
C VAL A 35 12.63 8.89 4.06
N ILE A 36 13.13 9.43 2.96
CA ILE A 36 12.43 10.43 2.13
C ILE A 36 11.88 9.71 0.89
N SER A 37 10.58 9.86 0.66
CA SER A 37 9.92 9.26 -0.49
C SER A 37 9.49 10.32 -1.50
N ILE A 38 10.18 10.38 -2.63
CA ILE A 38 9.80 11.25 -3.75
C ILE A 38 8.45 10.81 -4.32
N ALA A 39 7.56 11.77 -4.54
CA ALA A 39 6.25 11.59 -5.15
C ALA A 39 6.21 12.37 -6.48
N PRO A 40 6.49 11.72 -7.63
CA PRO A 40 6.42 12.37 -8.93
C PRO A 40 4.98 12.80 -9.25
N ASP A 41 4.83 13.83 -10.06
CA ASP A 41 3.53 14.23 -10.59
C ASP A 41 2.95 13.19 -11.55
N GLN A 42 1.68 13.38 -11.92
CA GLN A 42 0.98 12.42 -12.76
C GLN A 42 1.64 12.26 -14.14
N ASN A 43 2.10 13.37 -14.75
CA ASN A 43 2.82 13.34 -16.03
C ASN A 43 4.09 12.50 -15.96
N CYS A 44 4.91 12.67 -14.93
CA CYS A 44 6.08 11.81 -14.74
C CYS A 44 5.67 10.35 -14.57
N GLN A 45 4.66 10.07 -13.74
CA GLN A 45 4.24 8.69 -13.49
C GLN A 45 3.73 7.98 -14.76
N GLN A 46 3.08 8.69 -15.68
CA GLN A 46 2.49 8.08 -16.90
C GLN A 46 3.40 8.12 -18.12
N HIS A 47 4.19 9.18 -18.28
CA HIS A 47 4.76 9.56 -19.57
C HIS A 47 6.25 9.90 -19.51
N PHE A 48 6.97 9.60 -18.42
CA PHE A 48 8.40 9.89 -18.34
C PHE A 48 9.22 9.33 -19.51
N PHE A 49 8.85 8.14 -20.02
CA PHE A 49 9.50 7.51 -21.17
C PHE A 49 8.83 7.80 -22.51
N ASP A 50 7.68 8.48 -22.51
CA ASP A 50 6.92 8.88 -23.69
C ASP A 50 6.54 10.38 -23.58
N PRO A 51 7.53 11.30 -23.48
CA PRO A 51 7.30 12.68 -23.09
C PRO A 51 6.39 13.46 -24.04
N GLU A 52 6.27 13.02 -25.30
CA GLU A 52 5.35 13.58 -26.28
C GLU A 52 3.87 13.47 -25.90
N ASN A 53 3.53 12.58 -24.96
CA ASN A 53 2.16 12.36 -24.48
C ASN A 53 1.83 13.18 -23.21
N MET A 54 2.77 13.94 -22.67
CA MET A 54 2.53 14.74 -21.46
C MET A 54 1.54 15.88 -21.71
N ASP A 55 0.57 16.05 -20.81
CA ASP A 55 -0.29 17.23 -20.77
C ASP A 55 0.34 18.31 -19.89
N HIS A 56 1.04 19.25 -20.51
CA HIS A 56 1.74 20.32 -19.79
C HIS A 56 0.84 21.23 -18.94
N SER A 57 -0.48 21.22 -19.14
CA SER A 57 -1.41 21.94 -18.25
C SER A 57 -1.51 21.32 -16.86
N GLN A 58 -1.08 20.05 -16.72
CA GLN A 58 -1.06 19.29 -15.46
C GLN A 58 0.34 19.19 -14.85
N ASP A 59 1.31 19.97 -15.33
CA ASP A 59 2.67 19.95 -14.80
C ASP A 59 2.68 20.30 -13.30
N GLY A 60 3.29 19.41 -12.51
CA GLY A 60 3.31 19.53 -11.06
C GLY A 60 1.98 19.19 -10.40
N ALA A 61 0.98 18.63 -11.11
CA ALA A 61 -0.26 18.16 -10.49
C ALA A 61 -0.03 16.89 -9.67
N GLY A 62 -0.34 16.96 -8.37
CA GLY A 62 -0.24 15.81 -7.46
C GLY A 62 1.17 15.39 -7.05
N GLY A 63 2.23 16.06 -7.53
CA GLY A 63 3.61 15.72 -7.18
C GLY A 63 4.65 16.63 -7.82
N VAL A 64 5.91 16.22 -7.79
CA VAL A 64 7.04 16.96 -8.39
C VAL A 64 7.16 16.68 -9.90
N PRO A 65 7.28 17.71 -10.75
CA PRO A 65 7.40 17.54 -12.20
C PRO A 65 8.82 17.11 -12.61
N LEU A 66 9.11 15.81 -12.51
CA LEU A 66 10.37 15.22 -12.95
C LEU A 66 10.26 14.90 -14.45
N ARG A 67 11.22 15.38 -15.25
CA ARG A 67 11.18 15.27 -16.73
C ARG A 67 12.42 14.62 -17.31
N ARG A 68 13.49 14.53 -16.52
CA ARG A 68 14.75 13.93 -16.93
C ARG A 68 15.45 13.26 -15.75
N LYS A 69 16.46 12.45 -16.06
CA LYS A 69 17.26 11.70 -15.10
C LYS A 69 17.89 12.62 -14.04
N GLU A 70 18.39 13.77 -14.48
CA GLU A 70 19.12 14.74 -13.66
C GLU A 70 18.23 15.33 -12.55
N ASP A 71 16.90 15.34 -12.75
CA ASP A 71 15.98 15.84 -11.72
C ASP A 71 15.96 14.88 -10.52
N PHE A 72 15.98 13.56 -10.77
CA PHE A 72 16.09 12.55 -9.70
C PHE A 72 17.42 12.63 -8.97
N GLU A 73 18.52 12.79 -9.72
CA GLU A 73 19.86 12.94 -9.16
C GLU A 73 19.97 14.21 -8.30
N LEU A 74 19.33 15.31 -8.73
CA LEU A 74 19.26 16.55 -7.96
C LEU A 74 18.51 16.34 -6.63
N LEU A 75 17.35 15.68 -6.64
CA LEU A 75 16.61 15.37 -5.41
C LEU A 75 17.39 14.40 -4.50
N TYR A 76 18.10 13.44 -5.07
CA TYR A 76 18.98 12.56 -4.30
C TYR A 76 20.11 13.34 -3.64
N LYS A 77 20.79 14.22 -4.39
CA LYS A 77 21.85 15.10 -3.87
C LYS A 77 21.35 16.01 -2.75
N ALA A 78 20.14 16.55 -2.86
CA ALA A 78 19.51 17.36 -1.82
C ALA A 78 19.41 16.58 -0.49
N SER A 79 19.12 15.27 -0.56
CA SER A 79 19.05 14.41 0.63
C SER A 79 20.41 14.00 1.22
N ARG A 80 21.55 14.24 0.55
CA ARG A 80 22.88 13.82 1.02
C ARG A 80 23.45 14.78 2.08
N ARG A 81 22.71 15.00 3.16
CA ARG A 81 23.08 15.86 4.30
C ARG A 81 22.33 15.44 5.56
N GLY A 82 22.65 16.08 6.69
CA GLY A 82 22.09 15.71 8.00
C GLY A 82 22.32 14.23 8.29
N ASN A 83 21.25 13.47 8.44
CA ASN A 83 21.29 12.03 8.71
C ASN A 83 21.36 11.13 7.45
N TYR A 84 21.50 11.69 6.24
CA TYR A 84 21.61 10.94 4.98
C TYR A 84 20.48 9.91 4.78
N PRO A 85 19.20 10.33 4.84
CA PRO A 85 18.06 9.42 4.86
C PRO A 85 18.04 8.51 3.63
N LEU A 86 17.48 7.31 3.73
CA LEU A 86 17.24 6.50 2.53
C LEU A 86 16.29 7.25 1.59
N VAL A 87 16.49 7.10 0.28
CA VAL A 87 15.61 7.71 -0.72
C VAL A 87 14.87 6.63 -1.46
N ARG A 88 13.56 6.80 -1.60
CA ARG A 88 12.76 6.01 -2.53
C ARG A 88 11.89 6.90 -3.40
N CYS A 89 11.32 6.34 -4.44
CA CYS A 89 10.33 7.03 -5.27
C CYS A 89 9.06 6.16 -5.45
N TYR A 90 7.91 6.78 -5.69
CA TYR A 90 6.81 6.06 -6.31
C TYR A 90 7.20 5.65 -7.73
N ALA A 91 6.81 4.44 -8.14
CA ALA A 91 7.00 3.99 -9.50
C ALA A 91 6.10 4.80 -10.46
N GLY A 92 6.37 4.65 -11.76
CA GLY A 92 5.42 5.03 -12.79
C GLY A 92 4.16 4.17 -12.80
N THR A 93 3.34 4.36 -13.82
CA THR A 93 2.11 3.59 -14.11
C THR A 93 2.22 2.81 -15.43
N SER A 94 3.35 2.97 -16.12
CA SER A 94 3.80 2.32 -17.34
C SER A 94 5.32 2.22 -17.31
N HIS A 95 5.92 1.40 -18.18
CA HIS A 95 7.37 1.24 -18.28
C HIS A 95 7.99 0.90 -16.91
N MET A 96 7.34 0.00 -16.18
CA MET A 96 7.61 -0.25 -14.76
C MET A 96 9.03 -0.78 -14.53
N THR A 97 9.56 -1.55 -15.50
CA THR A 97 10.91 -2.12 -15.44
C THR A 97 11.97 -1.05 -15.72
N GLU A 98 11.73 -0.19 -16.71
CA GLU A 98 12.56 0.95 -17.07
C GLU A 98 12.62 1.96 -15.92
N PHE A 99 11.49 2.26 -15.29
CA PHE A 99 11.42 3.08 -14.07
C PHE A 99 12.25 2.46 -12.94
N SER A 100 12.17 1.14 -12.73
CA SER A 100 12.94 0.47 -11.69
C SER A 100 14.46 0.61 -11.92
N LYS A 101 14.91 0.49 -13.17
CA LYS A 101 16.32 0.74 -13.56
C LYS A 101 16.73 2.19 -13.27
N LEU A 102 15.94 3.15 -13.74
CA LEU A 102 16.19 4.58 -13.53
C LEU A 102 16.33 4.92 -12.04
N LEU A 103 15.39 4.46 -11.21
CA LEU A 103 15.38 4.76 -9.78
C LEU A 103 16.53 4.08 -9.05
N LYS A 104 16.91 2.86 -9.45
CA LYS A 104 18.09 2.18 -8.90
C LYS A 104 19.38 2.93 -9.23
N GLU A 105 19.50 3.43 -10.46
CA GLU A 105 20.69 4.15 -10.92
C GLU A 105 20.81 5.55 -10.29
N THR A 106 19.71 6.31 -10.24
CA THR A 106 19.74 7.74 -9.89
C THR A 106 19.68 8.02 -8.40
N ILE A 107 18.83 7.28 -7.66
CA ILE A 107 18.57 7.55 -6.24
C ILE A 107 18.94 6.36 -5.34
N ASN A 108 19.53 5.30 -5.92
CA ASN A 108 19.74 4.00 -5.26
C ASN A 108 18.49 3.56 -4.48
N ASN A 109 17.37 3.49 -5.19
CA ASN A 109 16.03 3.31 -4.65
C ASN A 109 15.99 2.33 -3.47
N ALA A 110 15.57 2.81 -2.30
CA ALA A 110 15.61 2.02 -1.06
C ALA A 110 14.70 0.79 -1.11
N TRP A 111 13.55 0.90 -1.78
CA TRP A 111 12.70 -0.22 -2.18
C TRP A 111 11.74 0.21 -3.30
N ALA A 112 11.41 -0.71 -4.19
CA ALA A 112 10.44 -0.50 -5.26
C ALA A 112 9.02 -0.63 -4.70
N ALA A 113 8.11 0.28 -5.07
CA ALA A 113 6.67 0.05 -4.87
C ALA A 113 6.02 -0.26 -6.22
N VAL A 114 5.61 -1.50 -6.39
CA VAL A 114 5.04 -2.01 -7.64
C VAL A 114 3.75 -2.75 -7.31
N PRO A 115 2.59 -2.34 -7.85
CA PRO A 115 1.36 -3.10 -7.68
C PRO A 115 1.38 -4.39 -8.48
N LEU A 116 0.45 -5.30 -8.25
CA LEU A 116 0.13 -6.41 -9.13
C LEU A 116 -1.02 -6.06 -10.09
N TRP A 117 -2.15 -5.58 -9.57
CA TRP A 117 -3.37 -5.35 -10.36
C TRP A 117 -3.58 -3.90 -10.81
N TRP A 118 -2.92 -2.94 -10.17
CA TRP A 118 -3.17 -1.51 -10.37
C TRP A 118 -2.34 -0.93 -11.53
N TYR A 119 -2.59 0.35 -11.82
CA TYR A 119 -2.00 1.09 -12.94
C TYR A 119 -2.49 0.56 -14.30
N SER A 120 -3.81 0.45 -14.43
CA SER A 120 -4.47 -0.08 -15.62
C SER A 120 -5.88 0.50 -15.76
N LYS A 121 -6.65 0.00 -16.75
CA LYS A 121 -8.08 0.32 -16.85
C LYS A 121 -8.90 -0.10 -15.63
N LEU A 122 -8.35 -0.92 -14.73
CA LEU A 122 -8.99 -1.28 -13.45
C LEU A 122 -9.12 -0.09 -12.51
N ASP A 123 -8.14 0.81 -12.46
CA ASP A 123 -8.14 1.99 -11.60
C ASP A 123 -8.15 3.32 -12.36
N ARG A 124 -8.15 3.28 -13.70
CA ARG A 124 -8.10 4.46 -14.59
C ARG A 124 -6.87 5.34 -14.34
N ARG A 125 -5.80 4.77 -13.79
CA ARG A 125 -4.49 5.45 -13.69
C ARG A 125 -3.64 5.24 -14.94
N SER A 126 -4.08 4.38 -15.84
CA SER A 126 -3.49 4.14 -17.16
C SER A 126 -4.55 3.57 -18.11
N GLU A 127 -4.35 3.72 -19.41
CA GLU A 127 -5.20 3.12 -20.45
C GLU A 127 -4.84 1.66 -20.78
N ARG A 128 -3.88 1.09 -20.06
CA ARG A 128 -3.39 -0.26 -20.30
C ARG A 128 -4.43 -1.33 -19.93
N PRO A 129 -4.61 -2.39 -20.76
CA PRO A 129 -5.39 -3.56 -20.38
C PRO A 129 -4.86 -4.18 -19.08
N LEU A 130 -5.76 -4.63 -18.20
CA LEU A 130 -5.38 -5.20 -16.89
C LEU A 130 -4.38 -6.36 -17.01
N LEU A 131 -4.61 -7.30 -17.94
CA LEU A 131 -3.71 -8.44 -18.14
C LEU A 131 -2.28 -8.01 -18.51
N ALA A 132 -2.16 -6.99 -19.38
CA ALA A 132 -0.87 -6.43 -19.78
C ALA A 132 -0.19 -5.65 -18.64
N ALA A 133 -0.97 -5.02 -17.76
CA ALA A 133 -0.47 -4.39 -16.54
C ALA A 133 0.09 -5.42 -15.56
N ILE A 134 -0.67 -6.49 -15.26
CA ILE A 134 -0.22 -7.60 -14.39
C ILE A 134 1.09 -8.19 -14.92
N GLU A 135 1.19 -8.46 -16.22
CA GLU A 135 2.40 -9.02 -16.82
C GLU A 135 3.64 -8.12 -16.63
N GLU A 136 3.53 -6.82 -16.91
CA GLU A 136 4.65 -5.91 -16.76
C GLU A 136 5.02 -5.69 -15.29
N ASN A 137 4.01 -5.59 -14.43
CA ASN A 137 4.19 -5.45 -12.99
C ASN A 137 4.99 -6.63 -12.41
N ILE A 138 4.66 -7.86 -12.80
CA ILE A 138 5.40 -9.07 -12.43
C ILE A 138 6.87 -8.98 -12.93
N LYS A 139 7.09 -8.56 -14.18
CA LYS A 139 8.45 -8.37 -14.73
C LYS A 139 9.24 -7.34 -13.94
N ALA A 140 8.62 -6.23 -13.53
CA ALA A 140 9.26 -5.20 -12.73
C ALA A 140 9.60 -5.70 -11.32
N ILE A 141 8.71 -6.46 -10.66
CA ILE A 141 8.99 -7.11 -9.36
C ILE A 141 10.19 -8.06 -9.50
N GLN A 142 10.18 -8.91 -10.53
CA GLN A 142 11.25 -9.87 -10.79
C GLN A 142 12.59 -9.17 -11.06
N TRP A 143 12.59 -8.09 -11.85
CA TRP A 143 13.80 -7.30 -12.10
C TRP A 143 14.37 -6.72 -10.80
N ASN A 144 13.53 -6.15 -9.94
CA ASN A 144 13.97 -5.61 -8.64
C ASN A 144 14.54 -6.71 -7.73
N ALA A 145 13.89 -7.87 -7.68
CA ALA A 145 14.38 -9.03 -6.94
C ALA A 145 15.79 -9.46 -7.40
N GLN A 146 15.99 -9.62 -8.71
CA GLN A 146 17.27 -9.99 -9.31
C GLN A 146 18.38 -8.96 -9.06
N ASN A 147 18.02 -7.69 -8.87
CA ASN A 147 18.95 -6.58 -8.64
C ASN A 147 19.07 -6.19 -7.15
N ASN A 148 18.63 -7.07 -6.24
CA ASN A 148 18.70 -6.87 -4.78
C ASN A 148 18.07 -5.54 -4.32
N VAL A 149 16.95 -5.16 -4.93
CA VAL A 149 16.11 -4.04 -4.50
C VAL A 149 14.94 -4.61 -3.71
N PRO A 150 14.74 -4.22 -2.43
CA PRO A 150 13.56 -4.64 -1.67
C PRO A 150 12.27 -4.21 -2.38
N VAL A 151 11.17 -4.93 -2.15
CA VAL A 151 9.90 -4.67 -2.84
C VAL A 151 8.76 -4.47 -1.85
N GLU A 152 7.96 -3.44 -2.10
CA GLU A 152 6.64 -3.19 -1.51
C GLU A 152 5.59 -3.47 -2.59
N ILE A 153 4.70 -4.44 -2.36
CA ILE A 153 3.52 -4.63 -3.22
C ILE A 153 2.33 -3.98 -2.53
N ASN A 154 1.80 -2.94 -3.16
CA ASN A 154 0.89 -1.98 -2.53
C ASN A 154 -0.60 -2.35 -2.71
N ASP A 155 -0.91 -3.55 -3.21
CA ASP A 155 -2.26 -3.89 -3.67
C ASP A 155 -3.31 -3.93 -2.57
N SER A 156 -3.02 -4.57 -1.44
CA SER A 156 -4.01 -4.78 -0.38
C SER A 156 -4.73 -3.50 0.07
N HIS A 157 -4.00 -2.40 0.22
CA HIS A 157 -4.63 -1.13 0.62
C HIS A 157 -5.34 -0.44 -0.54
N GLN A 158 -4.96 -0.67 -1.80
CA GLN A 158 -5.72 -0.17 -2.95
C GLN A 158 -7.10 -0.85 -3.04
N TRP A 159 -7.18 -2.14 -2.71
CA TRP A 159 -8.47 -2.84 -2.54
C TRP A 159 -9.28 -2.24 -1.38
N ALA A 160 -8.65 -2.02 -0.23
CA ALA A 160 -9.31 -1.44 0.94
C ALA A 160 -9.80 0.01 0.70
N LEU A 161 -9.04 0.82 -0.04
CA LEU A 161 -9.45 2.18 -0.47
C LEU A 161 -10.68 2.16 -1.38
N ARG A 162 -10.92 1.05 -2.09
CA ARG A 162 -12.13 0.80 -2.89
C ARG A 162 -13.24 0.12 -2.10
N ARG A 163 -13.09 0.10 -0.77
CA ARG A 163 -14.04 -0.43 0.22
C ARG A 163 -14.28 -1.93 0.10
N CYS A 164 -13.26 -2.73 -0.26
CA CYS A 164 -13.39 -4.17 -0.12
C CYS A 164 -13.64 -4.57 1.35
N HIS A 165 -14.18 -5.77 1.56
CA HIS A 165 -14.29 -6.35 2.90
C HIS A 165 -12.92 -6.77 3.44
N ASP A 166 -12.81 -6.89 4.76
CA ASP A 166 -11.54 -7.11 5.47
C ASP A 166 -10.81 -8.36 4.96
N SER A 167 -11.54 -9.45 4.72
CA SER A 167 -10.99 -10.73 4.25
C SER A 167 -10.38 -10.62 2.85
N LEU A 168 -10.91 -9.76 1.97
CA LEU A 168 -10.31 -9.52 0.65
C LEU A 168 -9.01 -8.70 0.75
N GLU A 169 -8.96 -7.69 1.63
CA GLU A 169 -7.70 -6.96 1.88
C GLU A 169 -6.61 -7.94 2.34
N VAL A 170 -6.96 -8.86 3.25
CA VAL A 170 -6.03 -9.86 3.78
C VAL A 170 -5.62 -10.88 2.71
N ALA A 171 -6.56 -11.39 1.91
CA ALA A 171 -6.29 -12.34 0.83
C ALA A 171 -5.35 -11.76 -0.22
N THR A 172 -5.64 -10.54 -0.70
CA THR A 172 -4.82 -9.86 -1.71
C THR A 172 -3.42 -9.52 -1.19
N ALA A 173 -3.28 -9.24 0.12
CA ALA A 173 -1.97 -9.07 0.75
C ALA A 173 -1.15 -10.38 0.79
N TYR A 174 -1.81 -11.50 1.11
CA TYR A 174 -1.16 -12.81 1.10
C TYR A 174 -0.72 -13.21 -0.31
N ILE A 175 -1.60 -13.08 -1.32
CA ILE A 175 -1.28 -13.39 -2.72
C ILE A 175 -0.09 -12.55 -3.18
N ALA A 176 -0.10 -11.25 -2.90
CA ALA A 176 1.01 -10.35 -3.21
C ALA A 176 2.35 -10.79 -2.59
N ALA A 177 2.35 -11.08 -1.29
CA ALA A 177 3.55 -11.52 -0.58
C ALA A 177 4.05 -12.89 -1.08
N TYR A 178 3.13 -13.81 -1.40
CA TYR A 178 3.46 -15.11 -1.97
C TYR A 178 4.15 -14.96 -3.34
N ILE A 179 3.58 -14.14 -4.23
CA ILE A 179 4.15 -13.86 -5.54
C ILE A 179 5.53 -13.21 -5.40
N ALA A 180 5.69 -12.20 -4.53
CA ALA A 180 6.98 -11.58 -4.27
C ALA A 180 8.04 -12.61 -3.86
N LYS A 181 7.71 -13.50 -2.92
CA LYS A 181 8.58 -14.58 -2.48
C LYS A 181 8.96 -15.52 -3.63
N ALA A 182 7.98 -15.98 -4.41
CA ALA A 182 8.19 -16.90 -5.52
C ALA A 182 9.05 -16.27 -6.64
N LEU A 183 8.94 -14.95 -6.85
CA LEU A 183 9.77 -14.19 -7.79
C LEU A 183 11.19 -13.89 -7.26
N GLY A 184 11.52 -14.35 -6.05
CA GLY A 184 12.86 -14.23 -5.47
C GLY A 184 13.14 -12.92 -4.74
N VAL A 185 12.10 -12.13 -4.40
CA VAL A 185 12.27 -10.96 -3.52
C VAL A 185 12.81 -11.45 -2.19
N ARG A 186 13.89 -10.84 -1.67
CA ARG A 186 14.47 -11.23 -0.37
C ARG A 186 13.96 -10.41 0.80
N GLU A 187 13.77 -9.12 0.55
CA GLU A 187 13.30 -8.14 1.53
C GLU A 187 11.99 -7.54 1.03
N TYR A 188 10.91 -7.85 1.74
CA TYR A 188 9.55 -7.46 1.37
C TYR A 188 8.98 -6.47 2.38
N VAL A 189 8.56 -5.29 1.93
CA VAL A 189 7.94 -4.28 2.80
C VAL A 189 6.42 -4.43 2.70
N GLN A 190 5.79 -4.86 3.81
CA GLN A 190 4.33 -4.95 3.89
C GLN A 190 3.74 -3.72 4.56
N GLN A 191 2.90 -2.99 3.83
CA GLN A 191 2.15 -1.87 4.39
C GLN A 191 0.86 -2.33 5.11
N PHE A 192 0.64 -1.81 6.30
CA PHE A 192 -0.56 -1.91 7.13
C PHE A 192 -1.17 -0.51 7.23
N MET A 193 -2.08 -0.20 6.30
CA MET A 193 -2.79 1.08 6.28
C MET A 193 -3.98 0.98 7.22
N LEU A 194 -3.87 1.63 8.37
CA LEU A 194 -4.90 1.63 9.40
C LEU A 194 -6.11 2.45 8.94
N GLU A 195 -7.25 2.27 9.61
CA GLU A 195 -8.49 3.02 9.39
C GLU A 195 -8.96 2.99 7.93
N THR A 196 -8.73 1.90 7.21
CA THR A 196 -9.07 1.80 5.78
C THR A 196 -9.91 0.56 5.51
N PRO A 197 -11.16 0.68 5.03
CA PRO A 197 -11.86 1.93 4.72
C PRO A 197 -12.21 2.75 5.98
N SER A 198 -12.65 4.00 5.78
CA SER A 198 -13.10 4.85 6.88
C SER A 198 -14.30 4.24 7.63
N GLY A 199 -14.36 4.47 8.95
CA GLY A 199 -15.43 4.00 9.84
C GLY A 199 -15.11 2.73 10.64
N LEU A 200 -13.98 2.06 10.38
CA LEU A 200 -13.52 0.94 11.21
C LEU A 200 -13.30 1.39 12.67
N SER A 201 -13.59 0.50 13.62
CA SER A 201 -13.17 0.73 15.00
C SER A 201 -11.69 0.36 15.17
N PRO A 202 -10.93 0.98 16.09
CA PRO A 202 -9.56 0.56 16.36
C PRO A 202 -9.44 -0.93 16.72
N ARG A 203 -10.44 -1.49 17.39
CA ARG A 203 -10.51 -2.92 17.75
C ARG A 203 -10.64 -3.81 16.51
N GLY A 204 -11.56 -3.48 15.61
CA GLY A 204 -11.77 -4.21 14.36
C GLY A 204 -10.60 -4.08 13.40
N ASP A 205 -10.04 -2.88 13.29
CA ASP A 205 -8.86 -2.62 12.45
C ASP A 205 -7.63 -3.42 12.93
N ILE A 206 -7.39 -3.48 14.25
CA ILE A 206 -6.34 -4.35 14.80
C ILE A 206 -6.61 -5.84 14.52
N ALA A 207 -7.85 -6.32 14.64
CA ALA A 207 -8.17 -7.71 14.34
C ALA A 207 -7.85 -8.06 12.87
N LYS A 208 -8.24 -7.20 11.92
CA LYS A 208 -7.89 -7.34 10.50
C LYS A 208 -6.38 -7.31 10.28
N MET A 209 -5.68 -6.33 10.85
CA MET A 209 -4.24 -6.16 10.65
C MET A 209 -3.42 -7.30 11.28
N LEU A 210 -3.88 -7.89 12.38
CA LEU A 210 -3.28 -9.09 12.96
C LEU A 210 -3.48 -10.32 12.05
N ALA A 211 -4.66 -10.48 11.43
CA ALA A 211 -4.91 -11.57 10.47
C ALA A 211 -3.98 -11.43 9.25
N LYS A 212 -3.89 -10.21 8.71
CA LYS A 212 -2.97 -9.83 7.64
C LYS A 212 -1.52 -10.16 8.00
N LYS A 213 -1.08 -9.76 9.19
CA LYS A 213 0.28 -9.98 9.68
C LYS A 213 0.59 -11.47 9.81
N GLU A 214 -0.31 -12.25 10.40
CA GLU A 214 -0.11 -13.69 10.63
C GLU A 214 0.04 -14.46 9.31
N LEU A 215 -0.81 -14.18 8.32
CA LEU A 215 -0.70 -14.84 7.01
C LEU A 215 0.58 -14.47 6.27
N ILE A 216 0.96 -13.20 6.24
CA ILE A 216 2.12 -12.74 5.48
C ILE A 216 3.42 -13.18 6.15
N GLU A 217 3.51 -13.11 7.47
CA GLU A 217 4.71 -13.56 8.19
C GLU A 217 4.87 -15.08 8.16
N SER A 218 3.81 -15.86 7.91
CA SER A 218 3.90 -17.31 7.71
C SER A 218 4.72 -17.68 6.45
N LEU A 219 4.86 -16.75 5.50
CA LEU A 219 5.68 -16.93 4.30
C LEU A 219 7.18 -16.73 4.56
N GLN A 220 7.58 -16.19 5.72
CA GLN A 220 8.99 -15.93 6.00
C GLN A 220 9.82 -17.21 6.10
N ASN A 221 11.05 -17.14 5.60
CA ASN A 221 12.07 -18.17 5.76
C ASN A 221 13.47 -17.52 5.69
N SER A 222 14.53 -18.31 5.51
CA SER A 222 15.90 -17.81 5.35
C SER A 222 16.07 -16.82 4.19
N ASP A 223 15.23 -16.94 3.16
CA ASP A 223 15.39 -16.24 1.88
C ASP A 223 14.33 -15.15 1.67
N PHE A 224 13.33 -15.04 2.55
CA PHE A 224 12.23 -14.08 2.47
C PHE A 224 11.95 -13.45 3.84
N ARG A 225 12.25 -12.16 3.97
CA ARG A 225 12.05 -11.38 5.19
C ARG A 225 11.00 -10.30 4.99
N VAL A 226 10.05 -10.22 5.92
CA VAL A 226 8.98 -9.21 5.90
C VAL A 226 9.32 -8.05 6.82
N TYR A 227 9.26 -6.84 6.27
CA TYR A 227 9.32 -5.59 7.01
C TYR A 227 7.94 -4.95 7.11
N ARG A 228 7.39 -4.89 8.33
CA ARG A 228 6.11 -4.23 8.61
C ARG A 228 6.25 -2.71 8.55
N MET A 229 5.37 -2.07 7.79
CA MET A 229 5.23 -0.63 7.72
C MET A 229 3.79 -0.23 8.08
N ILE A 230 3.58 0.59 9.10
CA ILE A 230 2.24 1.14 9.41
C ILE A 230 2.07 2.54 8.82
N ARG A 231 0.82 2.93 8.57
CA ARG A 231 0.44 4.31 8.26
C ARG A 231 -1.02 4.59 8.60
N THR A 232 -1.37 5.85 8.78
CA THR A 232 -2.76 6.32 8.89
C THR A 232 -3.49 6.18 7.54
N GLY A 233 -4.80 5.91 7.60
CA GLY A 233 -5.67 5.78 6.44
C GLY A 233 -5.87 7.10 5.72
N LEU A 234 -5.50 7.15 4.44
CA LEU A 234 -5.49 8.38 3.63
C LEU A 234 -6.89 9.02 3.55
N LEU A 235 -7.88 8.25 3.10
CA LEU A 235 -9.27 8.71 2.92
C LEU A 235 -10.04 8.87 4.24
N SER A 236 -9.38 8.59 5.35
CA SER A 236 -9.94 8.71 6.70
C SER A 236 -9.45 9.97 7.39
N MET A 237 -8.48 10.70 6.82
CA MET A 237 -7.99 11.95 7.39
C MET A 237 -9.05 13.05 7.34
N PRO A 238 -9.44 13.63 8.50
CA PRO A 238 -10.38 14.74 8.58
C PRO A 238 -9.86 15.98 7.85
N ALA A 239 -10.77 16.83 7.38
CA ALA A 239 -10.43 18.13 6.81
C ALA A 239 -10.02 19.17 7.88
N ASP A 240 -10.49 19.02 9.12
CA ASP A 240 -10.06 19.89 10.23
C ASP A 240 -8.64 19.50 10.67
N PRO A 241 -7.66 20.42 10.67
CA PRO A 241 -6.26 20.10 10.99
C PRO A 241 -6.08 19.54 12.39
N TYR A 242 -6.81 20.04 13.40
CA TYR A 242 -6.67 19.55 14.77
C TYR A 242 -7.22 18.12 14.93
N SER A 243 -8.33 17.83 14.27
CA SER A 243 -8.90 16.49 14.19
C SER A 243 -7.95 15.54 13.45
N ALA A 244 -7.34 15.99 12.35
CA ALA A 244 -6.32 15.25 11.62
C ALA A 244 -5.07 14.95 12.47
N MET A 245 -4.59 15.91 13.24
CA MET A 245 -3.50 15.71 14.21
C MET A 245 -3.87 14.66 15.28
N GLY A 246 -5.10 14.73 15.80
CA GLY A 246 -5.63 13.77 16.76
C GLY A 246 -5.69 12.35 16.19
N GLN A 247 -6.17 12.20 14.96
CA GLN A 247 -6.27 10.91 14.28
C GLN A 247 -4.91 10.33 13.89
N LEU A 248 -4.00 11.15 13.36
CA LEU A 248 -2.61 10.75 13.09
C LEU A 248 -1.96 10.18 14.36
N SER A 249 -2.05 10.91 15.47
CA SER A 249 -1.44 10.49 16.73
C SER A 249 -2.08 9.21 17.27
N SER A 250 -3.41 9.10 17.19
CA SER A 250 -4.16 7.93 17.69
C SER A 250 -3.87 6.67 16.89
N SER A 251 -3.90 6.75 15.56
CA SER A 251 -3.58 5.64 14.66
C SER A 251 -2.14 5.16 14.81
N MET A 252 -1.17 6.07 14.96
CA MET A 252 0.22 5.68 15.24
C MET A 252 0.40 5.04 16.62
N PHE A 253 -0.38 5.47 17.63
CA PHE A 253 -0.36 4.89 18.96
C PHE A 253 -0.81 3.43 18.95
N TYR A 254 -2.02 3.12 18.47
CA TYR A 254 -2.51 1.73 18.49
C TYR A 254 -1.86 0.89 17.38
N GLY A 255 -1.46 1.50 16.26
CA GLY A 255 -0.71 0.85 15.19
C GLY A 255 0.61 0.21 15.66
N TRP A 256 1.20 0.75 16.74
CA TRP A 256 2.37 0.17 17.40
C TRP A 256 2.16 -1.29 17.84
N LEU A 257 0.92 -1.73 18.09
CA LEU A 257 0.59 -3.11 18.43
C LEU A 257 1.07 -4.13 17.38
N LEU A 258 1.18 -3.69 16.12
CA LEU A 258 1.72 -4.51 15.02
C LEU A 258 3.25 -4.64 15.09
N LYS A 259 3.90 -3.92 16.01
CA LYS A 259 5.37 -3.82 16.22
C LYS A 259 6.10 -3.48 14.91
N PRO A 260 5.75 -2.37 14.24
CA PRO A 260 6.28 -2.03 12.92
C PRO A 260 7.79 -1.83 12.93
N HIS A 261 8.42 -2.08 11.78
CA HIS A 261 9.81 -1.68 11.52
C HIS A 261 9.90 -0.29 10.89
N ILE A 262 8.83 0.15 10.23
CA ILE A 262 8.73 1.44 9.54
C ILE A 262 7.40 2.10 9.93
N ILE A 263 7.42 3.40 10.21
CA ILE A 263 6.22 4.23 10.28
C ILE A 263 6.23 5.17 9.08
N HIS A 264 5.22 5.06 8.24
CA HIS A 264 4.94 6.04 7.20
C HIS A 264 3.95 7.05 7.78
N VAL A 265 4.51 8.21 8.11
CA VAL A 265 3.78 9.35 8.67
C VAL A 265 3.00 10.02 7.54
N VAL A 266 1.72 10.28 7.78
CA VAL A 266 0.88 11.11 6.90
C VAL A 266 0.88 12.52 7.46
N ALA A 267 1.05 13.55 6.62
CA ALA A 267 0.98 14.92 7.07
C ALA A 267 -0.44 15.24 7.53
N TYR A 268 -0.59 16.01 8.62
CA TYR A 268 -1.93 16.37 9.11
C TYR A 268 -2.71 17.22 8.09
N CYS A 269 -2.03 17.82 7.13
CA CYS A 269 -2.61 18.64 6.06
C CYS A 269 -3.04 17.85 4.81
N GLU A 270 -2.91 16.52 4.80
CA GLU A 270 -3.13 15.65 3.63
C GLU A 270 -4.46 15.90 2.90
N SER A 271 -5.53 16.19 3.64
CA SER A 271 -6.88 16.44 3.11
C SER A 271 -7.11 17.87 2.60
N MET A 272 -6.15 18.77 2.82
CA MET A 272 -6.27 20.21 2.60
C MET A 272 -5.30 20.73 1.56
N GLU A 273 -4.01 20.44 1.72
CA GLU A 273 -2.94 21.02 0.91
C GLU A 273 -1.68 20.15 0.87
N ARG A 274 -0.74 20.49 -0.01
CA ARG A 274 0.52 19.76 -0.13
C ARG A 274 1.43 20.09 1.05
N ALA A 275 1.89 19.05 1.74
CA ALA A 275 2.79 19.20 2.87
C ALA A 275 4.19 19.67 2.46
N THR A 276 4.72 20.68 3.15
CA THR A 276 6.13 21.07 3.07
C THR A 276 6.94 20.40 4.19
N SER A 277 8.25 20.68 4.29
CA SER A 277 9.04 20.17 5.42
C SER A 277 8.45 20.55 6.78
N LYS A 278 7.77 21.69 6.89
CA LYS A 278 7.13 22.15 8.12
C LYS A 278 6.05 21.17 8.61
N GLU A 279 5.00 20.97 7.82
CA GLU A 279 3.87 20.11 8.18
C GLU A 279 4.34 18.66 8.39
N ILE A 280 5.29 18.20 7.56
CA ILE A 280 5.89 16.87 7.66
C ILE A 280 6.62 16.70 8.99
N ILE A 281 7.50 17.63 9.35
CA ILE A 281 8.30 17.55 10.59
C ILE A 281 7.40 17.60 11.82
N GLU A 282 6.36 18.44 11.80
CA GLU A 282 5.36 18.51 12.87
C GLU A 282 4.61 17.17 13.04
N SER A 283 4.12 16.59 11.94
CA SER A 283 3.50 15.26 11.92
C SER A 283 4.43 14.16 12.41
N VAL A 284 5.72 14.21 12.07
CA VAL A 284 6.73 13.26 12.54
C VAL A 284 6.91 13.37 14.05
N LYS A 285 6.98 14.58 14.61
CA LYS A 285 7.11 14.78 16.07
C LYS A 285 5.91 14.20 16.82
N MET A 286 4.69 14.44 16.32
CA MET A 286 3.45 13.88 16.90
C MET A 286 3.44 12.36 16.85
N SER A 287 3.71 11.78 15.68
CA SER A 287 3.76 10.32 15.47
C SER A 287 4.81 9.66 16.35
N ARG A 288 6.02 10.23 16.44
CA ARG A 288 7.08 9.74 17.32
C ARG A 288 6.67 9.81 18.79
N ARG A 289 5.98 10.87 19.22
CA ARG A 289 5.49 10.96 20.60
C ARG A 289 4.47 9.86 20.89
N ALA A 290 3.51 9.63 20.01
CA ALA A 290 2.51 8.58 20.14
C ALA A 290 3.16 7.19 20.22
N VAL A 291 4.05 6.86 19.28
CA VAL A 291 4.78 5.57 19.26
C VAL A 291 5.63 5.41 20.52
N ASN A 292 6.40 6.43 20.93
CA ASN A 292 7.21 6.38 22.14
C ASN A 292 6.38 6.17 23.41
N MET A 293 5.11 6.58 23.42
CA MET A 293 4.20 6.29 24.52
C MET A 293 3.76 4.82 24.48
N ALA A 294 3.31 4.32 23.33
CA ALA A 294 2.90 2.92 23.15
C ALA A 294 4.04 1.92 23.44
N MET A 295 5.29 2.29 23.12
CA MET A 295 6.50 1.50 23.41
C MET A 295 6.74 1.24 24.90
N ARG A 296 6.21 2.07 25.80
CA ARG A 296 6.40 1.93 27.26
C ARG A 296 5.55 0.81 27.86
N GLY A 297 4.67 0.22 27.07
CA GLY A 297 3.71 -0.80 27.50
C GLY A 297 2.30 -0.38 27.12
N PHE A 298 1.57 -1.32 26.53
CA PHE A 298 0.17 -1.18 26.18
C PHE A 298 -0.51 -2.55 26.24
N VAL A 299 -1.84 -2.60 26.17
CA VAL A 299 -2.63 -3.83 26.28
C VAL A 299 -2.31 -4.76 25.12
N ASP A 300 -2.00 -6.02 25.41
CA ASP A 300 -1.77 -7.03 24.37
C ASP A 300 -3.12 -7.44 23.73
N PRO A 301 -3.33 -7.17 22.42
CA PRO A 301 -4.57 -7.52 21.74
C PRO A 301 -4.83 -9.03 21.68
N SER A 302 -3.80 -9.87 21.89
CA SER A 302 -3.97 -11.33 21.95
C SER A 302 -4.80 -11.80 23.15
N THR A 303 -4.97 -10.95 24.16
CA THR A 303 -5.76 -11.27 25.37
C THR A 303 -7.25 -10.99 25.20
N ASP A 304 -7.66 -10.31 24.12
CA ASP A 304 -9.06 -10.00 23.84
C ASP A 304 -9.72 -11.14 23.01
N PRO A 305 -10.69 -11.89 23.55
CA PRO A 305 -11.34 -13.00 22.85
C PRO A 305 -12.05 -12.58 21.56
N TRP A 306 -12.59 -11.35 21.52
CA TRP A 306 -13.27 -10.85 20.33
C TRP A 306 -12.28 -10.59 19.20
N ILE A 307 -11.12 -9.99 19.52
CA ILE A 307 -10.05 -9.75 18.52
C ILE A 307 -9.60 -11.09 17.94
N ASN A 308 -9.36 -12.09 18.77
CA ASN A 308 -8.96 -13.42 18.29
C ASN A 308 -10.04 -14.06 17.40
N THR A 309 -11.31 -13.95 17.80
CA THR A 309 -12.43 -14.47 17.00
C THR A 309 -12.50 -13.79 15.63
N GLN A 310 -12.43 -12.45 15.58
CA GLN A 310 -12.47 -11.72 14.31
C GLN A 310 -11.23 -11.96 13.46
N LYS A 311 -10.04 -11.98 14.07
CA LYS A 311 -8.78 -12.30 13.39
C LYS A 311 -8.85 -13.66 12.70
N ASN A 312 -9.28 -14.70 13.42
CA ASN A 312 -9.37 -16.05 12.87
C ASN A 312 -10.42 -16.14 11.76
N ARG A 313 -11.62 -15.55 11.96
CA ARG A 313 -12.64 -15.46 10.91
C ARG A 313 -12.10 -14.83 9.63
N ILE A 314 -11.47 -13.66 9.74
CA ILE A 314 -10.91 -12.93 8.59
C ILE A 314 -9.83 -13.76 7.90
N LYS A 315 -8.97 -14.44 8.68
CA LYS A 315 -7.92 -15.32 8.15
C LYS A 315 -8.51 -16.50 7.37
N ASP A 316 -9.49 -17.18 7.93
CA ASP A 316 -10.10 -18.35 7.31
C ASP A 316 -10.84 -17.97 6.03
N GLU A 317 -11.62 -16.89 6.05
CA GLU A 317 -12.27 -16.34 4.86
C GLU A 317 -11.26 -15.87 3.80
N ALA A 318 -10.15 -15.24 4.20
CA ALA A 318 -9.11 -14.84 3.27
C ALA A 318 -8.47 -16.05 2.57
N LEU A 319 -8.25 -17.15 3.29
CA LEU A 319 -7.74 -18.39 2.70
C LEU A 319 -8.77 -19.05 1.76
N MET A 320 -10.07 -18.93 2.04
CA MET A 320 -11.12 -19.35 1.08
C MET A 320 -11.03 -18.57 -0.23
N ILE A 321 -10.78 -17.25 -0.18
CA ILE A 321 -10.59 -16.43 -1.38
C ILE A 321 -9.34 -16.88 -2.14
N VAL A 322 -8.22 -17.06 -1.43
CA VAL A 322 -6.96 -17.53 -2.04
C VAL A 322 -7.16 -18.87 -2.73
N GLU A 323 -7.91 -19.78 -2.11
CA GLU A 323 -8.25 -21.08 -2.68
C GLU A 323 -9.17 -20.96 -3.89
N ALA A 324 -10.18 -20.07 -3.86
CA ALA A 324 -11.02 -19.79 -5.01
C ALA A 324 -10.22 -19.25 -6.20
N VAL A 325 -9.21 -18.39 -5.96
CA VAL A 325 -8.31 -17.91 -7.01
C VAL A 325 -7.50 -19.06 -7.61
N LYS A 326 -6.90 -19.94 -6.79
CA LYS A 326 -6.15 -21.11 -7.29
C LYS A 326 -7.03 -22.07 -8.11
N ASN A 327 -8.29 -22.23 -7.71
CA ASN A 327 -9.25 -23.10 -8.39
C ASN A 327 -9.76 -22.55 -9.74
N LEU A 328 -9.39 -21.34 -10.15
CA LEU A 328 -9.58 -20.88 -11.54
C LEU A 328 -8.70 -21.66 -12.55
N LYS A 329 -7.74 -22.44 -12.05
CA LYS A 329 -6.88 -23.33 -12.84
C LYS A 329 -6.85 -24.73 -12.23
N ASN A 330 -5.82 -25.11 -11.45
CA ASN A 330 -5.62 -26.47 -10.97
C ASN A 330 -5.62 -26.59 -9.43
N GLY A 331 -5.87 -25.50 -8.70
CA GLY A 331 -5.83 -25.50 -7.23
C GLY A 331 -4.41 -25.55 -6.66
N LYS A 332 -3.37 -25.30 -7.46
CA LYS A 332 -1.97 -25.33 -7.00
C LYS A 332 -1.51 -23.94 -6.55
N ASP A 333 -0.57 -23.87 -5.61
CA ASP A 333 -0.06 -22.58 -5.16
C ASP A 333 0.63 -21.79 -6.29
N ASP A 334 1.32 -22.48 -7.21
CA ASP A 334 1.93 -21.87 -8.40
C ASP A 334 0.90 -21.23 -9.35
N ASP A 335 -0.38 -21.59 -9.26
CA ASP A 335 -1.43 -20.95 -10.05
C ASP A 335 -1.58 -19.46 -9.68
N LEU A 336 -1.15 -19.04 -8.49
CA LEU A 336 -1.10 -17.62 -8.09
C LEU A 336 -0.04 -16.81 -8.85
N LEU A 337 0.91 -17.45 -9.54
CA LEU A 337 1.94 -16.76 -10.33
C LEU A 337 1.46 -16.44 -11.75
N GLU A 338 0.34 -17.03 -12.17
CA GLU A 338 -0.14 -16.96 -13.54
C GLU A 338 -0.98 -15.70 -13.76
N LYS A 339 -0.52 -14.83 -14.66
CA LYS A 339 -1.20 -13.57 -14.99
C LYS A 339 -2.68 -13.77 -15.38
N ASP A 340 -3.00 -14.86 -16.07
CA ASP A 340 -4.37 -15.18 -16.51
C ASP A 340 -5.26 -15.57 -15.33
N VAL A 341 -4.72 -16.23 -14.31
CA VAL A 341 -5.44 -16.56 -13.07
C VAL A 341 -5.74 -15.29 -12.30
N LEU A 342 -4.74 -14.42 -12.13
CA LEU A 342 -4.89 -13.13 -11.44
C LEU A 342 -5.89 -12.20 -12.15
N TYR A 343 -5.89 -12.19 -13.48
CA TYR A 343 -6.87 -11.46 -14.29
C TYR A 343 -8.28 -12.03 -14.12
N LYS A 344 -8.45 -13.35 -14.29
CA LYS A 344 -9.75 -14.03 -14.13
C LYS A 344 -10.33 -13.86 -12.73
N ALA A 345 -9.50 -13.77 -11.71
CA ALA A 345 -9.94 -13.53 -10.34
C ALA A 345 -10.68 -12.19 -10.19
N VAL A 346 -10.24 -11.15 -10.92
CA VAL A 346 -10.91 -9.84 -10.96
C VAL A 346 -12.16 -9.89 -11.85
N GLU A 347 -12.03 -10.48 -13.05
CA GLU A 347 -13.12 -10.58 -14.04
C GLU A 347 -14.32 -11.40 -13.50
N SER A 348 -14.04 -12.48 -12.78
CA SER A 348 -15.07 -13.34 -12.18
C SER A 348 -15.70 -12.76 -10.91
N GLY A 349 -15.11 -11.72 -10.32
CA GLY A 349 -15.57 -11.11 -9.06
C GLY A 349 -15.15 -11.85 -7.79
N ILE A 350 -14.24 -12.83 -7.89
CA ILE A 350 -13.59 -13.41 -6.69
C ILE A 350 -12.84 -12.30 -5.96
N LEU A 351 -12.09 -11.47 -6.69
CA LEU A 351 -11.51 -10.23 -6.19
C LEU A 351 -12.37 -9.06 -6.69
N ASP A 352 -13.14 -8.46 -5.79
CA ASP A 352 -14.07 -7.39 -6.13
C ASP A 352 -14.19 -6.34 -5.02
N ALA A 353 -14.58 -5.12 -5.37
CA ALA A 353 -14.80 -4.06 -4.39
C ALA A 353 -15.93 -3.12 -4.85
N PRO A 354 -16.74 -2.55 -3.93
CA PRO A 354 -17.89 -1.72 -4.31
C PRO A 354 -17.52 -0.53 -5.19
N ALA A 355 -16.38 0.11 -4.94
CA ALA A 355 -15.95 1.27 -5.72
C ALA A 355 -15.40 0.91 -7.11
N LEU A 356 -15.37 -0.36 -7.49
CA LEU A 356 -15.06 -0.83 -8.84
C LEU A 356 -16.31 -0.95 -9.72
N LYS A 357 -17.50 -0.66 -9.19
CA LYS A 357 -18.72 -0.61 -10.01
C LYS A 357 -18.56 0.37 -11.16
N ASN A 358 -18.88 -0.09 -12.38
CA ASN A 358 -18.68 0.65 -13.63
C ASN A 358 -17.19 0.91 -13.99
N PHE A 359 -16.25 0.20 -13.37
CA PHE A 359 -14.88 0.08 -13.87
C PHE A 359 -14.79 -1.13 -14.81
N SER A 360 -14.01 -0.98 -15.88
CA SER A 360 -14.13 -1.79 -17.10
C SER A 360 -14.06 -3.31 -16.94
N VAL A 361 -13.24 -3.82 -16.02
CA VAL A 361 -12.82 -5.23 -15.96
C VAL A 361 -13.25 -5.97 -14.70
N ALA A 362 -13.64 -5.26 -13.65
CA ALA A 362 -14.12 -5.87 -12.41
C ALA A 362 -15.65 -5.88 -12.39
N LYS A 363 -16.24 -6.89 -11.73
CA LYS A 363 -17.71 -6.97 -11.61
C LYS A 363 -18.31 -5.79 -10.84
N GLY A 364 -17.63 -5.31 -9.78
CA GLY A 364 -18.13 -4.23 -8.93
C GLY A 364 -19.49 -4.52 -8.30
N ALA A 365 -19.78 -5.80 -8.08
CA ALA A 365 -21.08 -6.31 -7.63
C ALA A 365 -21.11 -6.53 -6.12
N VAL A 366 -19.94 -6.78 -5.50
CA VAL A 366 -19.85 -6.96 -4.06
C VAL A 366 -20.36 -5.73 -3.30
N LYS A 367 -21.10 -5.97 -2.22
CA LYS A 367 -21.59 -4.94 -1.32
C LYS A 367 -20.94 -5.12 0.04
N THR A 368 -20.59 -4.01 0.66
CA THR A 368 -19.93 -4.01 1.98
C THR A 368 -20.53 -2.97 2.90
N ALA A 369 -20.53 -3.26 4.20
CA ALA A 369 -20.86 -2.30 5.24
C ALA A 369 -19.88 -2.43 6.41
N VAL A 370 -19.71 -1.34 7.17
CA VAL A 370 -19.03 -1.40 8.46
C VAL A 370 -20.02 -1.93 9.48
N VAL A 371 -19.77 -3.14 9.99
CA VAL A 371 -20.62 -3.84 10.98
C VAL A 371 -19.70 -4.28 12.13
N ASP A 372 -20.08 -3.94 13.35
CA ASP A 372 -19.28 -4.18 14.57
C ASP A 372 -17.83 -3.64 14.47
N GLY A 373 -17.66 -2.54 13.74
CA GLY A 373 -16.36 -1.90 13.52
C GLY A 373 -15.42 -2.63 12.56
N CYS A 374 -15.92 -3.61 11.78
CA CYS A 374 -15.22 -4.35 10.72
C CYS A 374 -15.87 -4.07 9.35
N CYS A 375 -15.13 -4.11 8.24
CA CYS A 375 -15.72 -4.02 6.90
C CYS A 375 -16.14 -5.42 6.43
N ARG A 376 -17.45 -5.66 6.32
CA ARG A 376 -18.01 -6.99 6.00
C ARG A 376 -18.78 -6.99 4.70
N CYS A 377 -18.82 -8.14 4.04
CA CYS A 377 -19.71 -8.37 2.90
C CYS A 377 -21.17 -8.41 3.38
N VAL A 378 -22.08 -7.81 2.62
CA VAL A 378 -23.52 -7.78 2.93
C VAL A 378 -24.37 -8.10 1.70
N ASP A 379 -25.57 -8.61 1.93
CA ASP A 379 -26.59 -8.82 0.89
C ASP A 379 -27.29 -7.50 0.50
N ASP A 380 -28.28 -7.59 -0.40
CA ASP A 380 -29.09 -6.46 -0.85
C ASP A 380 -29.93 -5.79 0.26
N LYS A 381 -30.18 -6.52 1.34
CA LYS A 381 -30.94 -6.07 2.51
C LYS A 381 -30.04 -5.52 3.61
N GLY A 382 -28.71 -5.57 3.43
CA GLY A 382 -27.72 -5.14 4.41
C GLY A 382 -27.38 -6.18 5.47
N ASN A 383 -27.83 -7.43 5.33
CA ASN A 383 -27.45 -8.52 6.23
C ASN A 383 -26.03 -8.99 5.91
N VAL A 384 -25.23 -9.26 6.93
CA VAL A 384 -23.89 -9.84 6.75
C VAL A 384 -24.00 -11.23 6.12
N ILE A 385 -23.21 -11.46 5.07
CA ILE A 385 -23.07 -12.78 4.44
C ILE A 385 -21.66 -13.33 4.66
N SER A 386 -21.55 -14.66 4.70
CA SER A 386 -20.25 -15.32 4.81
C SER A 386 -19.52 -15.28 3.47
N GLU A 387 -18.19 -15.36 3.53
CA GLU A 387 -17.37 -15.45 2.31
C GLU A 387 -17.64 -16.75 1.53
N GLN A 388 -17.96 -17.83 2.24
CA GLN A 388 -18.36 -19.09 1.63
C GLN A 388 -19.64 -18.94 0.79
N ASP A 389 -20.66 -18.25 1.32
CA ASP A 389 -21.91 -18.01 0.59
C ASP A 389 -21.68 -17.09 -0.61
N ARG A 390 -20.88 -16.03 -0.43
CA ARG A 390 -20.51 -15.11 -1.52
C ARG A 390 -19.83 -15.86 -2.68
N LEU A 391 -18.84 -16.70 -2.37
CA LEU A 391 -18.10 -17.46 -3.39
C LEU A 391 -18.99 -18.51 -4.08
N ARG A 392 -19.88 -19.19 -3.35
CA ARG A 392 -20.86 -20.13 -3.93
C ARG A 392 -21.77 -19.46 -4.96
N GLN A 393 -22.30 -18.28 -4.63
CA GLN A 393 -23.16 -17.51 -5.55
C GLN A 393 -22.42 -17.15 -6.85
N LEU A 394 -21.11 -16.90 -6.79
CA LEU A 394 -20.31 -16.63 -7.99
C LEU A 394 -20.16 -17.88 -8.87
N THR A 395 -19.94 -19.06 -8.26
CA THR A 395 -19.79 -20.32 -9.00
C THR A 395 -21.11 -20.80 -9.61
N GLU A 396 -22.24 -20.62 -8.93
CA GLU A 396 -23.56 -20.97 -9.46
C GLU A 396 -23.99 -20.11 -10.65
N HIS A 397 -23.38 -18.94 -10.84
CA HIS A 397 -23.61 -18.07 -12.00
C HIS A 397 -22.61 -18.31 -13.15
N LEU A 398 -21.60 -19.18 -12.94
CA LEU A 398 -20.59 -19.56 -13.94
C LEU A 398 -20.86 -20.95 -14.55
N CYS A 399 -21.76 -21.74 -13.95
CA CYS A 399 -22.35 -22.96 -14.50
C CYS A 399 -23.72 -22.65 -15.10
#